data_AF-A0A7C4HEG2-F1
#
_entry.id   AF-A0A7C4HEG2-F1
#
_cell.length_a   1.000
_cell.length_b   1.000
_cell.length_c   1.000
_cell.angle_alpha   90.00
_cell.angle_beta   90.00
_cell.angle_gamma   90.00
#
_symmetry.space_group_name_H-M   'P 1'
#
loop_
_entity.id
_entity.type
_entity.pdbx_description
1 polymer ?
#
loop_
_entity_poly.entity_id
_entity_poly.type
_entity_poly.pdbx_seq_one_letter_code
_entity_poly.pdbx_strand_id
1 'polypeptide(L)'
;MKNTVTLPLLSSVLVLAAHVALSRPPAPARAVEHAAATAPATPAPTVPMAPAKRASAGIDPESYPMIGDEELGQLRHVLAIADQDPLDFKNLEGIDQLGMTSYRYAIAFMSYFLAVEQYYKLQAAPELIQPRMDRLIQKMVQRPVWEYWAGVSRGLPNLEPKMNKPYPEEHDPVAHRNIMYSGHVGHMIGLYEMLFRDFKYDLPGAITFTWSPTEKYPYDHHSLCRVMRDQMANNPWHGIECEPNAVFPECNQHPVLSFILHDQLHGSDLASVNELFLDFFLKNKMIDPTTHETAMLYLVKQQITLSSQNPRYKNALDLAIAPAVSLGIITLDSSAANGWTGAFMHAWQPDYIARHYPYQRDNSLRDGGDSASLKMEWWEPTLKYGFFSLYAAEMGDAGTRDKLLRFADAQYGPVWRDGVFRYPYSQAKKCTNLTGHLLAIARALPANGLWTMHNKPLTEADLAAPRLAGIDFPRVVLRRAVWDSGNKSLVFTTEPGGAKGGETKVRIIQLDPATAYKIYRDGREVDSFQLLAEREVAVPLDGRHSFVMAEE
;
A
#
# COMPACT_ATOMS: atom_id res chain seq x y z
N MET A 1 -8.00 -55.48 0.55
CA MET A 1 -7.29 -54.27 1.01
C MET A 1 -7.08 -53.37 -0.19
N LYS A 2 -7.92 -52.35 -0.35
CA LYS A 2 -7.88 -51.39 -1.46
C LYS A 2 -7.51 -50.02 -0.88
N ASN A 3 -6.33 -49.51 -1.23
CA ASN A 3 -5.86 -48.18 -0.84
C ASN A 3 -6.53 -47.12 -1.72
N THR A 4 -7.23 -46.19 -1.09
CA THR A 4 -7.84 -45.03 -1.71
C THR A 4 -6.86 -43.86 -1.58
N VAL A 5 -6.30 -43.42 -2.70
CA VAL A 5 -5.50 -42.19 -2.79
C VAL A 5 -6.47 -41.05 -3.08
N THR A 6 -6.62 -40.12 -2.14
CA THR A 6 -7.40 -38.88 -2.31
C THR A 6 -6.54 -37.81 -2.97
N LEU A 7 -6.89 -37.43 -4.21
CA LEU A 7 -6.42 -36.24 -4.92
C LEU A 7 -7.03 -34.96 -4.30
N PRO A 8 -6.27 -33.90 -4.00
CA PRO A 8 -6.80 -32.55 -3.85
C PRO A 8 -6.31 -31.68 -5.01
N LEU A 9 -7.14 -31.55 -6.05
CA LEU A 9 -6.91 -30.67 -7.19
C LEU A 9 -8.29 -30.15 -7.62
N LEU A 10 -8.72 -28.98 -7.12
CA LEU A 10 -9.84 -28.22 -7.72
C LEU A 10 -10.17 -26.83 -7.11
N SER A 11 -9.46 -26.29 -6.11
CA SER A 11 -10.00 -25.12 -5.36
C SER A 11 -9.40 -23.73 -5.61
N SER A 12 -8.28 -23.53 -6.31
CA SER A 12 -7.57 -22.23 -6.22
C SER A 12 -7.26 -21.49 -7.52
N VAL A 13 -7.76 -21.97 -8.67
CA VAL A 13 -7.70 -21.23 -9.96
C VAL A 13 -9.09 -21.20 -10.65
N LEU A 14 -10.12 -21.73 -9.96
CA LEU A 14 -11.48 -21.89 -10.48
C LEU A 14 -12.48 -20.80 -10.05
N VAL A 15 -12.05 -19.77 -9.31
CA VAL A 15 -12.96 -18.67 -8.93
C VAL A 15 -13.35 -17.77 -10.12
N LEU A 16 -12.83 -18.06 -11.33
CA LEU A 16 -13.17 -17.30 -12.53
C LEU A 16 -14.40 -17.80 -13.33
N ALA A 17 -15.02 -18.95 -13.02
CA ALA A 17 -16.25 -19.36 -13.71
C ALA A 17 -17.08 -20.41 -12.96
N ALA A 18 -18.36 -20.07 -12.74
CA ALA A 18 -19.49 -20.94 -12.40
C ALA A 18 -19.49 -21.55 -10.99
N HIS A 19 -20.33 -21.01 -10.09
CA HIS A 19 -21.39 -21.72 -9.35
C HIS A 19 -22.11 -20.74 -8.40
N VAL A 20 -23.31 -20.27 -8.79
CA VAL A 20 -24.55 -20.13 -7.98
C VAL A 20 -25.52 -19.30 -8.84
N ALA A 21 -26.30 -19.99 -9.66
CA ALA A 21 -27.58 -19.49 -10.13
C ALA A 21 -28.56 -20.64 -9.92
N LEU A 22 -29.52 -20.44 -9.00
CA LEU A 22 -30.88 -20.98 -8.97
C LEU A 22 -31.36 -21.03 -7.50
N SER A 23 -32.07 -19.99 -7.07
CA SER A 23 -33.41 -20.11 -6.48
C SER A 23 -33.88 -18.83 -5.77
N ARG A 24 -34.71 -18.02 -6.47
CA ARG A 24 -36.03 -17.49 -6.05
C ARG A 24 -36.30 -16.06 -6.59
N PRO A 25 -37.56 -15.77 -6.98
CA PRO A 25 -37.95 -14.52 -7.63
C PRO A 25 -38.18 -13.36 -6.62
N PRO A 26 -38.09 -12.09 -7.06
CA PRO A 26 -38.35 -10.94 -6.21
C PRO A 26 -39.85 -10.66 -6.06
N ALA A 27 -40.27 -10.30 -4.85
CA ALA A 27 -41.60 -9.76 -4.55
C ALA A 27 -41.66 -8.23 -4.83
N PRO A 28 -42.84 -7.66 -5.12
CA PRO A 28 -42.95 -6.33 -5.74
C PRO A 28 -42.75 -5.17 -4.75
N ALA A 29 -42.23 -4.07 -5.29
CA ALA A 29 -42.01 -2.80 -4.62
C ALA A 29 -43.33 -2.16 -4.14
N ARG A 30 -43.32 -1.65 -2.90
CA ARG A 30 -44.34 -0.72 -2.40
C ARG A 30 -43.86 0.72 -2.61
N ALA A 31 -44.69 1.52 -3.26
CA ALA A 31 -44.55 2.96 -3.38
C ALA A 31 -44.57 3.62 -2.00
N VAL A 32 -43.68 4.58 -1.77
CA VAL A 32 -43.73 5.51 -0.65
C VAL A 32 -43.80 6.91 -1.24
N GLU A 33 -44.90 7.60 -0.98
CA GLU A 33 -45.17 8.98 -1.38
C GLU A 33 -44.22 9.95 -0.68
N HIS A 34 -43.70 10.92 -1.44
CA HIS A 34 -43.00 12.08 -0.93
C HIS A 34 -44.01 13.09 -0.35
N ALA A 35 -43.94 13.32 0.96
CA ALA A 35 -44.52 14.50 1.59
C ALA A 35 -43.40 15.47 1.98
N ALA A 36 -43.33 16.59 1.26
CA ALA A 36 -42.48 17.73 1.61
C ALA A 36 -43.10 18.48 2.80
N ALA A 37 -42.36 18.60 3.89
CA ALA A 37 -42.69 19.48 5.00
C ALA A 37 -41.48 20.36 5.33
N THR A 38 -41.58 21.63 4.95
CA THR A 38 -40.68 22.72 5.35
C THR A 38 -40.89 23.06 6.82
N ALA A 39 -39.84 22.95 7.63
CA ALA A 39 -39.80 23.45 9.01
C ALA A 39 -38.83 24.65 9.11
N PRO A 40 -39.11 25.65 9.97
CA PRO A 40 -38.32 26.89 10.03
C PRO A 40 -37.02 26.71 10.82
N ALA A 41 -36.00 27.45 10.39
CA ALA A 41 -34.67 27.49 11.02
C ALA A 41 -34.73 28.08 12.44
N THR A 42 -34.26 27.31 13.41
CA THR A 42 -33.88 27.79 14.75
C THR A 42 -32.37 28.09 14.78
N PRO A 43 -31.93 29.19 15.43
CA PRO A 43 -30.52 29.53 15.49
C PRO A 43 -29.75 28.59 16.43
N ALA A 44 -28.57 28.17 15.99
CA ALA A 44 -27.66 27.33 16.77
C ALA A 44 -27.16 28.06 18.04
N PRO A 45 -27.03 27.35 19.17
CA PRO A 45 -26.42 27.92 20.37
C PRO A 45 -24.90 28.09 20.16
N THR A 46 -24.41 29.29 20.47
CA THR A 46 -22.98 29.62 20.46
C THR A 46 -22.23 28.80 21.51
N VAL A 47 -21.35 27.91 21.05
CA VAL A 47 -20.38 27.19 21.89
C VAL A 47 -19.27 28.18 22.29
N PRO A 48 -18.85 28.25 23.56
CA PRO A 48 -17.74 29.12 23.96
C PRO A 48 -16.44 28.64 23.31
N MET A 49 -15.79 29.54 22.57
CA MET A 49 -14.49 29.30 21.95
C MET A 49 -13.43 29.12 23.05
N ALA A 50 -12.72 27.99 23.03
CA ALA A 50 -11.58 27.75 23.91
C ALA A 50 -10.50 28.85 23.69
N PRO A 51 -9.76 29.25 24.74
CA PRO A 51 -8.76 30.31 24.61
C PRO A 51 -7.69 29.93 23.60
N ALA A 52 -7.37 30.85 22.69
CA ALA A 52 -6.36 30.69 21.66
C ALA A 52 -5.01 30.30 22.29
N LYS A 53 -4.51 29.10 21.95
CA LYS A 53 -3.14 28.68 22.27
C LYS A 53 -2.17 29.67 21.61
N ARG A 54 -1.34 30.36 22.41
CA ARG A 54 -0.21 31.14 21.88
C ARG A 54 0.76 30.17 21.19
N ALA A 55 1.10 30.46 19.94
CA ALA A 55 2.11 29.72 19.18
C ALA A 55 3.45 29.73 19.93
N SER A 56 4.03 28.56 20.14
CA SER A 56 5.40 28.37 20.64
C SER A 56 6.38 28.88 19.60
N ALA A 57 7.16 29.93 19.91
CA ALA A 57 8.06 30.59 18.96
C ALA A 57 7.41 31.04 17.62
N GLY A 58 6.08 31.23 17.58
CA GLY A 58 5.36 31.54 16.34
C GLY A 58 5.02 30.32 15.47
N ILE A 59 5.38 29.12 15.92
CA ILE A 59 5.09 27.84 15.25
C ILE A 59 3.85 27.22 15.90
N ASP A 60 2.82 26.98 15.11
CA ASP A 60 1.64 26.22 15.52
C ASP A 60 1.85 24.74 15.16
N PRO A 61 1.99 23.85 16.15
CA PRO A 61 2.11 22.42 15.90
C PRO A 61 0.97 21.90 15.03
N GLU A 62 -0.27 22.39 15.18
CA GLU A 62 -1.43 21.89 14.44
C GLU A 62 -1.37 22.13 12.91
N SER A 63 -0.42 22.94 12.44
CA SER A 63 -0.16 23.13 11.00
C SER A 63 0.59 21.96 10.33
N TYR A 64 1.14 21.02 11.12
CA TYR A 64 1.87 19.86 10.61
C TYR A 64 0.99 18.61 10.54
N PRO A 65 1.19 17.73 9.52
CA PRO A 65 0.48 16.46 9.41
C PRO A 65 0.54 15.64 10.70
N MET A 66 -0.57 14.99 11.03
CA MET A 66 -0.71 14.23 12.27
C MET A 66 -1.47 12.92 12.01
N ILE A 67 -1.01 11.85 12.66
CA ILE A 67 -1.60 10.52 12.60
C ILE A 67 -2.96 10.51 13.31
N GLY A 68 -4.02 10.17 12.56
CA GLY A 68 -5.39 10.03 13.08
C GLY A 68 -5.54 8.82 14.01
N ASP A 69 -6.67 8.71 14.71
CA ASP A 69 -6.88 7.62 15.69
C ASP A 69 -6.89 6.24 15.03
N GLU A 70 -7.75 6.03 14.04
CA GLU A 70 -7.83 4.76 13.30
C GLU A 70 -6.51 4.38 12.65
N GLU A 71 -5.83 5.36 12.06
CA GLU A 71 -4.53 5.21 11.44
C GLU A 71 -3.45 4.79 12.45
N LEU A 72 -3.39 5.43 13.63
CA LEU A 72 -2.49 5.04 14.72
C LEU A 72 -2.77 3.61 15.18
N GLY A 73 -4.05 3.24 15.28
CA GLY A 73 -4.47 1.89 15.63
C GLY A 73 -4.00 0.85 14.60
N GLN A 74 -4.01 1.19 13.31
CA GLN A 74 -3.48 0.34 12.23
C GLN A 74 -1.95 0.32 12.22
N LEU A 75 -1.30 1.45 12.48
CA LEU A 75 0.17 1.53 12.63
C LEU A 75 0.63 0.58 13.74
N ARG A 76 -0.01 0.61 14.91
CA ARG A 76 0.26 -0.34 15.99
C ARG A 76 0.06 -1.79 15.56
N HIS A 77 -0.96 -2.08 14.75
CA HIS A 77 -1.16 -3.42 14.23
C HIS A 77 0.00 -3.89 13.35
N VAL A 78 0.42 -3.05 12.41
CA VAL A 78 1.49 -3.36 11.45
C VAL A 78 2.84 -3.47 12.14
N LEU A 79 3.16 -2.56 13.08
CA LEU A 79 4.38 -2.64 13.88
C LEU A 79 4.44 -3.95 14.67
N ALA A 80 3.33 -4.37 15.29
CA ALA A 80 3.26 -5.63 16.02
C ALA A 80 3.44 -6.86 15.12
N ILE A 81 3.01 -6.81 13.85
CA ILE A 81 3.25 -7.89 12.88
C ILE A 81 4.72 -7.90 12.43
N ALA A 82 5.29 -6.73 12.15
CA ALA A 82 6.68 -6.60 11.72
C ALA A 82 7.67 -7.03 12.81
N ASP A 83 7.34 -6.83 14.09
CA ASP A 83 8.15 -7.27 15.23
C ASP A 83 8.13 -8.80 15.44
N GLN A 84 7.24 -9.55 14.78
CA GLN A 84 7.23 -11.02 14.84
C GLN A 84 8.50 -11.63 14.22
N ASP A 85 8.81 -12.88 14.56
CA ASP A 85 9.88 -13.63 13.90
C ASP A 85 9.64 -13.70 12.37
N PRO A 86 10.68 -13.63 11.50
CA PRO A 86 10.49 -13.69 10.06
C PRO A 86 9.71 -14.92 9.56
N LEU A 87 9.76 -16.06 10.26
CA LEU A 87 9.00 -17.26 9.92
C LEU A 87 7.64 -17.38 10.63
N ASP A 88 7.28 -16.42 11.47
CA ASP A 88 5.96 -16.34 12.09
C ASP A 88 4.98 -15.57 11.19
N PHE A 89 3.99 -16.27 10.64
CA PHE A 89 2.97 -15.68 9.75
C PHE A 89 1.64 -15.43 10.46
N LYS A 90 1.61 -15.40 11.80
CA LYS A 90 0.39 -15.06 12.55
C LYS A 90 -0.13 -13.67 12.17
N ASN A 91 -1.44 -13.57 11.97
CA ASN A 91 -2.15 -12.37 11.51
C ASN A 91 -1.83 -11.95 10.06
N LEU A 92 -1.11 -12.78 9.30
CA LEU A 92 -1.12 -12.73 7.85
C LEU A 92 -2.10 -13.78 7.34
N GLU A 93 -2.84 -13.43 6.30
CA GLU A 93 -3.71 -14.40 5.61
C GLU A 93 -2.86 -15.17 4.61
N GLY A 94 -3.19 -16.44 4.37
CA GLY A 94 -2.42 -17.31 3.45
C GLY A 94 -3.12 -18.63 3.21
N ILE A 95 -4.45 -18.59 2.96
CA ILE A 95 -5.28 -19.79 2.68
C ILE A 95 -4.59 -20.65 1.62
N ASP A 96 -4.14 -20.00 0.55
CA ASP A 96 -3.10 -20.47 -0.36
C ASP A 96 -2.17 -19.31 -0.73
N GLN A 97 -1.04 -19.61 -1.37
CA GLN A 97 -0.11 -18.61 -1.89
C GLN A 97 -0.37 -18.31 -3.39
N LEU A 98 -1.57 -18.61 -3.89
CA LEU A 98 -1.93 -18.42 -5.30
C LEU A 98 -2.78 -17.16 -5.50
N GLY A 99 -3.68 -16.83 -4.57
CA GLY A 99 -4.57 -15.68 -4.69
C GLY A 99 -4.05 -14.38 -4.08
N MET A 100 -4.89 -13.34 -4.10
CA MET A 100 -4.60 -12.02 -3.54
C MET A 100 -4.52 -11.96 -2.01
N THR A 101 -4.82 -13.06 -1.34
CA THR A 101 -4.63 -13.24 0.11
C THR A 101 -3.24 -13.75 0.47
N SER A 102 -2.36 -13.93 -0.52
CA SER A 102 -0.98 -14.44 -0.31
C SER A 102 -0.15 -13.50 0.57
N TYR A 103 0.84 -14.06 1.28
CA TYR A 103 1.65 -13.31 2.24
C TYR A 103 2.37 -12.12 1.59
N ARG A 104 2.87 -12.30 0.36
CA ARG A 104 3.63 -11.29 -0.40
C ARG A 104 2.93 -9.94 -0.48
N TYR A 105 1.60 -9.92 -0.64
CA TYR A 105 0.84 -8.68 -0.74
C TYR A 105 0.71 -8.00 0.61
N ALA A 106 0.30 -8.73 1.64
CA ALA A 106 0.19 -8.15 2.98
C ALA A 106 1.53 -7.59 3.46
N ILE A 107 2.64 -8.32 3.22
CA ILE A 107 3.99 -7.86 3.55
C ILE A 107 4.35 -6.57 2.78
N ALA A 108 4.16 -6.55 1.46
CA ALA A 108 4.49 -5.39 0.64
C ALA A 108 3.68 -4.15 1.03
N PHE A 109 2.35 -4.28 1.17
CA PHE A 109 1.49 -3.14 1.52
C PHE A 109 1.64 -2.68 2.97
N MET A 110 2.04 -3.56 3.89
CA MET A 110 2.49 -3.13 5.21
C MET A 110 3.76 -2.26 5.11
N SER A 111 4.75 -2.67 4.30
CA SER A 111 5.95 -1.88 4.07
C SER A 111 5.64 -0.52 3.42
N TYR A 112 4.70 -0.47 2.48
CA TYR A 112 4.28 0.79 1.86
C TYR A 112 3.56 1.71 2.84
N PHE A 113 2.70 1.17 3.70
CA PHE A 113 2.09 1.94 4.77
C PHE A 113 3.13 2.52 5.74
N LEU A 114 4.08 1.69 6.19
CA LEU A 114 5.19 2.16 7.03
C LEU A 114 6.03 3.24 6.34
N ALA A 115 6.27 3.10 5.04
CA ALA A 115 6.99 4.09 4.25
C ALA A 115 6.24 5.44 4.18
N VAL A 116 4.92 5.41 3.98
CA VAL A 116 4.07 6.62 4.00
C VAL A 116 4.10 7.28 5.37
N GLU A 117 3.99 6.52 6.45
CA GLU A 117 4.08 7.05 7.82
C GLU A 117 5.44 7.70 8.08
N GLN A 118 6.53 7.02 7.72
CA GLN A 118 7.89 7.54 7.87
C GLN A 118 8.09 8.83 7.07
N TYR A 119 7.64 8.90 5.82
CA TYR A 119 7.90 10.05 4.97
C TYR A 119 7.10 11.29 5.41
N TYR A 120 5.81 11.14 5.73
CA TYR A 120 4.92 12.30 5.91
C TYR A 120 4.73 12.76 7.35
N LYS A 121 4.84 11.84 8.32
CA LYS A 121 4.41 12.10 9.71
C LYS A 121 5.47 11.75 10.72
N LEU A 122 6.40 10.84 10.41
CA LEU A 122 7.41 10.32 11.35
C LEU A 122 8.85 10.45 10.84
N GLN A 123 9.11 11.42 9.95
CA GLN A 123 10.44 11.64 9.34
C GLN A 123 11.54 11.74 10.39
N ALA A 124 11.27 12.46 11.48
CA ALA A 124 12.20 12.66 12.58
C ALA A 124 12.11 11.56 13.67
N ALA A 125 11.54 10.38 13.38
CA ALA A 125 11.50 9.24 14.30
C ALA A 125 11.81 7.89 13.60
N PRO A 126 12.92 7.78 12.85
CA PRO A 126 13.20 6.61 12.01
C PRO A 126 13.35 5.29 12.79
N GLU A 127 13.78 5.33 14.05
CA GLU A 127 13.94 4.13 14.88
C GLU A 127 12.61 3.37 15.12
N LEU A 128 11.48 4.07 14.99
CA LEU A 128 10.18 3.42 15.11
C LEU A 128 9.89 2.57 13.88
N ILE A 129 10.30 3.00 12.68
CA ILE A 129 9.90 2.38 11.41
C ILE A 129 11.02 1.53 10.78
N GLN A 130 12.26 2.03 10.73
CA GLN A 130 13.39 1.42 10.04
C GLN A 130 13.58 -0.07 10.38
N PRO A 131 13.70 -0.48 11.66
CA PRO A 131 13.89 -1.91 11.97
C PRO A 131 12.69 -2.77 11.57
N ARG A 132 11.47 -2.22 11.53
CA ARG A 132 10.26 -2.97 11.14
C ARG A 132 10.15 -3.13 9.62
N MET A 133 10.50 -2.09 8.85
CA MET A 133 10.60 -2.23 7.40
C MET A 133 11.68 -3.26 7.02
N ASP A 134 12.84 -3.23 7.69
CA ASP A 134 13.90 -4.23 7.52
C ASP A 134 13.38 -5.66 7.77
N ARG A 135 12.69 -5.88 8.89
CA ARG A 135 12.08 -7.18 9.24
C ARG A 135 11.02 -7.64 8.22
N LEU A 136 10.23 -6.72 7.66
CA LEU A 136 9.27 -7.06 6.62
C LEU A 136 9.96 -7.48 5.31
N ILE A 137 11.07 -6.84 4.92
CA ILE A 137 11.90 -7.28 3.79
C ILE A 137 12.49 -8.66 4.06
N GLN A 138 13.05 -8.87 5.26
CA GLN A 138 13.56 -10.18 5.67
C GLN A 138 12.46 -11.26 5.70
N LYS A 139 11.22 -10.91 6.03
CA LYS A 139 10.06 -11.80 5.96
C LYS A 139 9.66 -12.10 4.51
N MET A 140 9.70 -11.11 3.62
CA MET A 140 9.37 -11.24 2.20
C MET A 140 10.23 -12.29 1.49
N VAL A 141 11.52 -12.38 1.83
CA VAL A 141 12.47 -13.31 1.21
C VAL A 141 12.41 -14.74 1.79
N GLN A 142 11.54 -14.99 2.79
CA GLN A 142 11.39 -16.33 3.36
C GLN A 142 10.67 -17.27 2.40
N ARG A 143 11.17 -18.51 2.28
CA ARG A 143 10.68 -19.51 1.32
C ARG A 143 9.14 -19.68 1.29
N PRO A 144 8.41 -19.72 2.42
CA PRO A 144 6.95 -19.83 2.40
C PRO A 144 6.21 -18.71 1.65
N VAL A 145 6.85 -17.56 1.42
CA VAL A 145 6.26 -16.41 0.70
C VAL A 145 6.36 -16.60 -0.81
N TRP A 146 7.37 -17.31 -1.30
CA TRP A 146 7.71 -17.36 -2.73
C TRP A 146 7.79 -18.77 -3.34
N GLU A 147 7.78 -19.84 -2.53
CA GLU A 147 7.86 -21.22 -3.05
C GLU A 147 6.71 -21.63 -3.97
N TYR A 148 5.61 -20.89 -3.94
CA TYR A 148 4.51 -21.04 -4.89
C TYR A 148 4.98 -20.91 -6.35
N TRP A 149 6.05 -20.16 -6.60
CA TRP A 149 6.58 -19.92 -7.93
C TRP A 149 6.96 -21.21 -8.65
N ALA A 150 7.54 -22.19 -7.95
CA ALA A 150 7.85 -23.50 -8.53
C ALA A 150 6.60 -24.18 -9.13
N GLY A 151 5.45 -24.01 -8.48
CA GLY A 151 4.18 -24.50 -9.01
C GLY A 151 3.70 -23.71 -10.22
N VAL A 152 3.73 -22.38 -10.12
CA VAL A 152 3.14 -21.43 -11.08
C VAL A 152 3.98 -21.25 -12.35
N SER A 153 5.31 -21.34 -12.26
CA SER A 153 6.23 -21.19 -13.39
C SER A 153 6.02 -22.25 -14.47
N ARG A 154 5.45 -23.41 -14.09
CA ARG A 154 5.04 -24.48 -14.99
C ARG A 154 3.85 -24.11 -15.89
N GLY A 155 3.24 -22.95 -15.68
CA GLY A 155 2.14 -22.39 -16.47
C GLY A 155 0.76 -22.74 -15.92
N LEU A 156 -0.23 -21.93 -16.30
CA LEU A 156 -1.63 -22.12 -15.90
C LEU A 156 -2.49 -22.46 -17.13
N PRO A 157 -3.23 -23.59 -17.14
CA PRO A 157 -4.03 -24.00 -18.30
C PRO A 157 -5.02 -22.93 -18.78
N ASN A 158 -5.58 -22.15 -17.86
CA ASN A 158 -6.56 -21.10 -18.17
C ASN A 158 -5.95 -19.90 -18.92
N LEU A 159 -4.65 -19.65 -18.75
CA LEU A 159 -3.94 -18.57 -19.45
C LEU A 159 -3.32 -19.06 -20.76
N GLU A 160 -3.26 -20.38 -20.98
CA GLU A 160 -2.48 -21.00 -22.04
C GLU A 160 -3.34 -21.75 -23.07
N PRO A 161 -3.62 -21.17 -24.26
CA PRO A 161 -4.58 -21.72 -25.23
C PRO A 161 -4.26 -23.12 -25.75
N LYS A 162 -2.98 -23.51 -25.72
CA LYS A 162 -2.46 -24.76 -26.29
C LYS A 162 -1.51 -25.44 -25.31
N MET A 163 -1.84 -25.41 -24.00
CA MET A 163 -0.99 -26.03 -22.99
C MET A 163 -0.97 -27.56 -23.14
N ASN A 164 -0.05 -28.06 -23.97
CA ASN A 164 0.09 -29.49 -24.23
C ASN A 164 0.95 -30.18 -23.17
N LYS A 165 1.86 -29.43 -22.52
CA LYS A 165 2.68 -29.88 -21.39
C LYS A 165 3.05 -28.67 -20.52
N PRO A 166 3.31 -28.87 -19.21
CA PRO A 166 3.83 -27.80 -18.36
C PRO A 166 5.21 -27.30 -18.82
N TYR A 167 5.51 -26.04 -18.53
CA TYR A 167 6.87 -25.49 -18.65
C TYR A 167 7.81 -26.14 -17.63
N PRO A 168 9.14 -26.00 -17.80
CA PRO A 168 10.09 -26.30 -16.74
C PRO A 168 9.70 -25.60 -15.45
N GLU A 169 9.85 -26.32 -14.35
CA GLU A 169 9.75 -25.76 -13.01
C GLU A 169 10.95 -24.83 -12.77
N GLU A 170 10.70 -23.69 -12.11
CA GLU A 170 11.70 -22.67 -11.82
C GLU A 170 11.63 -22.37 -10.32
N HIS A 171 12.73 -22.56 -9.61
CA HIS A 171 12.81 -22.32 -8.17
C HIS A 171 13.33 -20.93 -7.83
N ASP A 172 14.13 -20.30 -8.71
CA ASP A 172 14.54 -18.91 -8.51
C ASP A 172 13.32 -18.01 -8.72
N PRO A 173 12.86 -17.30 -7.67
CA PRO A 173 11.61 -16.55 -7.75
C PRO A 173 11.74 -15.20 -8.47
N VAL A 174 12.96 -14.77 -8.83
CA VAL A 174 13.20 -13.43 -9.42
C VAL A 174 13.97 -13.46 -10.74
N ALA A 175 14.60 -14.58 -11.09
CA ALA A 175 15.37 -14.70 -12.33
C ALA A 175 14.55 -14.44 -13.61
N HIS A 176 13.28 -14.85 -13.63
CA HIS A 176 12.43 -14.79 -14.82
C HIS A 176 10.95 -14.69 -14.43
N ARG A 177 10.22 -13.75 -15.07
CA ARG A 177 8.80 -13.45 -14.82
C ARG A 177 8.54 -13.13 -13.35
N ASN A 178 7.43 -13.65 -12.81
CA ASN A 178 7.02 -13.49 -11.42
C ASN A 178 7.05 -12.03 -10.94
N ILE A 179 6.72 -11.09 -11.85
CA ILE A 179 7.01 -9.67 -11.63
C ILE A 179 6.30 -9.09 -10.42
N MET A 180 5.14 -9.65 -10.08
CA MET A 180 4.40 -9.24 -8.91
C MET A 180 5.20 -9.45 -7.63
N TYR A 181 5.99 -10.53 -7.56
CA TYR A 181 6.87 -10.79 -6.42
C TYR A 181 8.16 -9.97 -6.51
N SER A 182 8.91 -10.09 -7.60
CA SER A 182 10.22 -9.41 -7.76
C SER A 182 10.09 -7.88 -7.72
N GLY A 183 9.05 -7.35 -8.36
CA GLY A 183 8.72 -5.92 -8.36
C GLY A 183 8.40 -5.39 -6.96
N HIS A 184 7.65 -6.14 -6.15
CA HIS A 184 7.41 -5.77 -4.76
C HIS A 184 8.69 -5.80 -3.93
N VAL A 185 9.54 -6.83 -4.08
CA VAL A 185 10.82 -6.92 -3.36
C VAL A 185 11.70 -5.70 -3.68
N GLY A 186 11.89 -5.39 -4.96
CA GLY A 186 12.68 -4.22 -5.38
C GLY A 186 12.10 -2.91 -4.84
N HIS A 187 10.79 -2.70 -4.98
CA HIS A 187 10.14 -1.48 -4.51
C HIS A 187 10.22 -1.34 -2.98
N MET A 188 10.06 -2.42 -2.21
CA MET A 188 10.24 -2.39 -0.74
C MET A 188 11.67 -1.95 -0.35
N ILE A 189 12.68 -2.46 -1.05
CA ILE A 189 14.10 -2.13 -0.78
C ILE A 189 14.41 -0.69 -1.21
N GLY A 190 13.95 -0.26 -2.39
CA GLY A 190 14.13 1.12 -2.85
C GLY A 190 13.51 2.14 -1.89
N LEU A 191 12.32 1.85 -1.32
CA LEU A 191 11.72 2.71 -0.29
C LEU A 191 12.53 2.70 1.01
N TYR A 192 13.05 1.55 1.43
CA TYR A 192 13.90 1.43 2.61
C TYR A 192 15.17 2.30 2.48
N GLU A 193 15.88 2.18 1.38
CA GLU A 193 17.09 2.98 1.11
C GLU A 193 16.77 4.47 0.97
N MET A 194 15.64 4.81 0.32
CA MET A 194 15.18 6.19 0.18
C MET A 194 14.91 6.85 1.54
N LEU A 195 14.33 6.12 2.49
CA LEU A 195 13.94 6.67 3.79
C LEU A 195 15.08 6.73 4.79
N PHE A 196 16.07 5.83 4.70
CA PHE A 196 17.03 5.64 5.79
C PHE A 196 18.50 5.75 5.37
N ARG A 197 18.83 5.75 4.07
CA ARG A 197 20.20 5.65 3.55
C ARG A 197 21.01 4.50 4.14
N ASP A 198 20.30 3.42 4.48
CA ASP A 198 20.89 2.16 4.91
C ASP A 198 20.95 1.23 3.69
N PHE A 199 22.11 1.23 3.04
CA PHE A 199 22.40 0.50 1.80
C PHE A 199 22.80 -0.96 2.03
N LYS A 200 22.37 -1.58 3.14
CA LYS A 200 22.75 -2.98 3.45
C LYS A 200 22.33 -3.96 2.35
N TYR A 201 21.26 -3.66 1.61
CA TYR A 201 20.73 -4.51 0.55
C TYR A 201 21.50 -4.39 -0.77
N ASP A 202 22.36 -3.38 -0.92
CA ASP A 202 23.30 -3.27 -2.04
C ASP A 202 24.51 -4.20 -1.89
N LEU A 203 24.75 -4.74 -0.68
CA LEU A 203 25.87 -5.63 -0.45
C LEU A 203 25.66 -6.97 -1.19
N PRO A 204 26.71 -7.54 -1.80
CA PRO A 204 26.60 -8.80 -2.53
C PRO A 204 25.97 -9.93 -1.70
N GLY A 205 24.87 -10.50 -2.19
CA GLY A 205 24.17 -11.61 -1.55
C GLY A 205 23.30 -11.21 -0.34
N ALA A 206 23.12 -9.92 -0.06
CA ALA A 206 22.23 -9.43 1.00
C ALA A 206 20.77 -9.91 0.84
N ILE A 207 20.38 -10.24 -0.39
CA ILE A 207 19.07 -10.83 -0.72
C ILE A 207 19.33 -12.25 -1.21
N THR A 208 19.16 -13.26 -0.34
CA THR A 208 19.36 -14.65 -0.73
C THR A 208 18.07 -15.46 -0.61
N PHE A 209 17.52 -15.90 -1.74
CA PHE A 209 16.38 -16.82 -1.77
C PHE A 209 16.87 -18.25 -1.58
N THR A 210 16.57 -18.85 -0.42
CA THR A 210 17.01 -20.21 -0.08
C THR A 210 15.89 -21.22 -0.34
N TRP A 211 16.05 -22.07 -1.36
CA TRP A 211 15.11 -23.17 -1.63
C TRP A 211 15.38 -24.36 -0.69
N SER A 212 16.65 -24.73 -0.56
CA SER A 212 17.13 -25.81 0.31
C SER A 212 18.53 -25.47 0.85
N PRO A 213 19.10 -26.25 1.80
CA PRO A 213 20.47 -26.00 2.28
C PRO A 213 21.53 -25.95 1.16
N THR A 214 21.29 -26.61 0.03
CA THR A 214 22.21 -26.72 -1.11
C THR A 214 21.80 -25.92 -2.34
N GLU A 215 20.63 -25.26 -2.32
CA GLU A 215 20.08 -24.53 -3.46
C GLU A 215 19.64 -23.13 -3.02
N LYS A 216 20.41 -22.13 -3.47
CA LYS A 216 20.29 -20.72 -3.06
C LYS A 216 20.51 -19.81 -4.26
N TYR A 217 19.78 -18.70 -4.29
CA TYR A 217 19.87 -17.67 -5.32
C TYR A 217 20.26 -16.34 -4.67
N PRO A 218 21.56 -15.98 -4.69
CA PRO A 218 22.03 -14.73 -4.10
C PRO A 218 21.85 -13.57 -5.08
N TYR A 219 21.33 -12.47 -4.55
CA TYR A 219 21.15 -11.19 -5.20
C TYR A 219 21.57 -10.07 -4.24
N ASP A 220 21.79 -8.91 -4.81
CA ASP A 220 21.81 -7.59 -4.17
C ASP A 220 20.74 -6.72 -4.84
N HIS A 221 20.46 -5.55 -4.29
CA HIS A 221 19.44 -4.65 -4.83
C HIS A 221 19.74 -4.28 -6.29
N HIS A 222 21.02 -4.00 -6.63
CA HIS A 222 21.42 -3.66 -7.98
C HIS A 222 21.15 -4.79 -8.99
N SER A 223 21.51 -6.04 -8.66
CA SER A 223 21.32 -7.20 -9.53
C SER A 223 19.85 -7.58 -9.66
N LEU A 224 19.05 -7.46 -8.59
CA LEU A 224 17.60 -7.64 -8.65
C LEU A 224 16.97 -6.63 -9.63
N CYS A 225 17.29 -5.34 -9.49
CA CYS A 225 16.77 -4.30 -10.37
C CYS A 225 17.24 -4.48 -11.82
N ARG A 226 18.51 -4.87 -12.05
CA ARG A 226 19.02 -5.17 -13.40
C ARG A 226 18.27 -6.33 -14.06
N VAL A 227 18.02 -7.42 -13.33
CA VAL A 227 17.28 -8.58 -13.87
C VAL A 227 15.87 -8.20 -14.30
N MET A 228 15.16 -7.39 -13.51
CA MET A 228 13.85 -6.88 -13.91
C MET A 228 13.97 -5.94 -15.13
N ARG A 229 14.91 -4.99 -15.11
CA ARG A 229 15.12 -4.04 -16.21
C ARG A 229 15.44 -4.74 -17.52
N ASP A 230 16.31 -5.75 -17.50
CA ASP A 230 16.71 -6.50 -18.68
C ASP A 230 15.52 -7.29 -19.26
N GLN A 231 14.66 -7.88 -18.42
CA GLN A 231 13.43 -8.52 -18.90
C GLN A 231 12.49 -7.51 -19.56
N MET A 232 12.27 -6.36 -18.92
CA MET A 232 11.42 -5.30 -19.46
C MET A 232 11.97 -4.76 -20.79
N ALA A 233 13.29 -4.57 -20.90
CA ALA A 233 13.91 -4.09 -22.13
C ALA A 233 13.84 -5.12 -23.27
N ASN A 234 14.10 -6.39 -22.97
CA ASN A 234 14.28 -7.44 -23.97
C ASN A 234 12.98 -8.15 -24.38
N ASN A 235 11.94 -8.10 -23.56
CA ASN A 235 10.64 -8.67 -23.93
C ASN A 235 10.02 -7.90 -25.10
N PRO A 236 9.47 -8.55 -26.15
CA PRO A 236 8.85 -7.86 -27.29
C PRO A 236 7.65 -6.97 -26.95
N TRP A 237 7.06 -7.17 -25.77
CA TRP A 237 5.95 -6.40 -25.24
C TRP A 237 6.39 -5.46 -24.11
N HIS A 238 7.68 -5.34 -23.81
CA HIS A 238 8.24 -4.40 -22.84
C HIS A 238 7.59 -4.36 -21.45
N GLY A 239 6.92 -5.43 -21.07
CA GLY A 239 6.41 -5.69 -19.74
C GLY A 239 6.92 -7.03 -19.28
N ILE A 240 6.76 -7.34 -18.00
CA ILE A 240 7.19 -8.61 -17.43
C ILE A 240 5.93 -9.37 -17.04
N GLU A 241 5.92 -10.65 -17.38
CA GLU A 241 4.81 -11.54 -17.08
C GLU A 241 4.76 -11.82 -15.56
N CYS A 242 3.57 -11.88 -14.97
CA CYS A 242 3.39 -12.37 -13.60
C CYS A 242 3.46 -13.90 -13.63
N GLU A 243 2.40 -14.52 -14.12
CA GLU A 243 2.40 -15.91 -14.54
C GLU A 243 2.80 -16.03 -16.02
N PRO A 244 3.32 -17.19 -16.46
CA PRO A 244 3.56 -17.42 -17.88
C PRO A 244 2.35 -17.03 -18.74
N ASN A 245 2.62 -16.24 -19.77
CA ASN A 245 1.69 -15.67 -20.73
C ASN A 245 0.85 -14.46 -20.29
N ALA A 246 0.94 -13.99 -19.04
CA ALA A 246 0.08 -12.91 -18.55
C ALA A 246 0.85 -11.69 -18.02
N VAL A 247 0.58 -10.53 -18.63
CA VAL A 247 1.10 -9.22 -18.20
C VAL A 247 -0.05 -8.41 -17.64
N PHE A 248 0.02 -8.06 -16.36
CA PHE A 248 -1.01 -7.28 -15.69
C PHE A 248 -0.61 -5.81 -15.61
N PRO A 249 -1.55 -4.87 -15.82
CA PRO A 249 -1.29 -3.44 -15.71
C PRO A 249 -0.69 -3.05 -14.35
N GLU A 250 -1.27 -3.50 -13.25
CA GLU A 250 -0.89 -3.17 -11.87
C GLU A 250 0.47 -3.76 -11.47
N CYS A 251 0.79 -4.99 -11.86
CA CYS A 251 2.00 -5.68 -11.39
C CYS A 251 3.28 -4.99 -11.84
N ASN A 252 3.27 -4.44 -13.07
CA ASN A 252 4.44 -3.79 -13.66
C ASN A 252 4.68 -2.36 -13.16
N GLN A 253 3.79 -1.80 -12.34
CA GLN A 253 4.03 -0.49 -11.73
C GLN A 253 5.11 -0.55 -10.63
N HIS A 254 5.23 -1.67 -9.91
CA HIS A 254 6.21 -1.82 -8.84
C HIS A 254 7.68 -1.86 -9.32
N PRO A 255 8.07 -2.61 -10.37
CA PRO A 255 9.43 -2.52 -10.89
C PRO A 255 9.76 -1.13 -11.46
N VAL A 256 8.82 -0.47 -12.14
CA VAL A 256 8.97 0.90 -12.64
C VAL A 256 9.37 1.86 -11.52
N LEU A 257 8.65 1.81 -10.40
CA LEU A 257 8.93 2.63 -9.22
C LEU A 257 10.25 2.22 -8.53
N SER A 258 10.58 0.93 -8.52
CA SER A 258 11.87 0.43 -8.06
C SER A 258 13.03 1.01 -8.86
N PHE A 259 12.91 1.10 -10.20
CA PHE A 259 13.94 1.67 -11.06
C PHE A 259 14.12 3.17 -10.82
N ILE A 260 13.01 3.91 -10.67
CA ILE A 260 13.05 5.35 -10.37
C ILE A 260 13.82 5.59 -9.07
N LEU A 261 13.48 4.87 -8.00
CA LEU A 261 14.17 5.01 -6.71
C LEU A 261 15.65 4.62 -6.83
N HIS A 262 15.96 3.55 -7.55
CA HIS A 262 17.34 3.13 -7.75
C HIS A 262 18.15 4.21 -8.52
N ASP A 263 17.61 4.82 -9.57
CA ASP A 263 18.27 5.90 -10.30
C ASP A 263 18.51 7.14 -9.42
N GLN A 264 17.53 7.51 -8.59
CA GLN A 264 17.64 8.63 -7.65
C GLN A 264 18.72 8.41 -6.58
N LEU A 265 18.89 7.17 -6.11
CA LEU A 265 19.80 6.84 -5.01
C LEU A 265 21.22 6.52 -5.49
N HIS A 266 21.33 5.89 -6.67
CA HIS A 266 22.58 5.30 -7.16
C HIS A 266 23.12 5.95 -8.43
N GLY A 267 22.38 6.90 -9.02
CA GLY A 267 22.77 7.57 -10.26
C GLY A 267 22.82 6.63 -11.48
N SER A 268 22.06 5.53 -11.43
CA SER A 268 21.91 4.61 -12.56
C SER A 268 20.95 5.15 -13.63
N ASP A 269 20.77 4.36 -14.69
CA ASP A 269 19.82 4.61 -15.78
C ASP A 269 18.93 3.37 -16.01
N LEU A 270 18.31 2.87 -14.95
CA LEU A 270 17.40 1.73 -15.03
C LEU A 270 16.00 2.17 -15.45
N ALA A 271 15.55 3.36 -15.04
CA ALA A 271 14.21 3.86 -15.31
C ALA A 271 14.01 4.30 -16.77
N SER A 272 15.07 4.40 -17.58
CA SER A 272 14.94 4.68 -19.02
C SER A 272 14.10 3.62 -19.76
N VAL A 273 14.04 2.39 -19.24
CA VAL A 273 13.19 1.32 -19.79
C VAL A 273 11.69 1.62 -19.62
N ASN A 274 11.31 2.51 -18.71
CA ASN A 274 9.91 2.81 -18.40
C ASN A 274 9.17 3.41 -19.61
N GLU A 275 9.87 4.12 -20.49
CA GLU A 275 9.29 4.65 -21.73
C GLU A 275 8.88 3.53 -22.70
N LEU A 276 9.67 2.46 -22.79
CA LEU A 276 9.32 1.28 -23.60
C LEU A 276 8.08 0.57 -23.03
N PHE A 277 7.99 0.49 -21.70
CA PHE A 277 6.80 -0.05 -21.04
C PHE A 277 5.57 0.85 -21.26
N LEU A 278 5.72 2.17 -21.18
CA LEU A 278 4.64 3.11 -21.46
C LEU A 278 4.12 2.98 -22.89
N ASP A 279 5.02 2.92 -23.87
CA ASP A 279 4.66 2.72 -25.28
C ASP A 279 3.85 1.43 -25.47
N PHE A 280 4.29 0.33 -24.86
CA PHE A 280 3.52 -0.91 -24.83
C PHE A 280 2.15 -0.72 -24.17
N PHE A 281 2.12 -0.08 -23.00
CA PHE A 281 0.92 0.09 -22.18
C PHE A 281 -0.16 0.87 -22.95
N LEU A 282 0.23 1.96 -23.60
CA LEU A 282 -0.64 2.79 -24.43
C LEU A 282 -1.09 2.07 -25.70
N LYS A 283 -0.13 1.47 -26.44
CA LYS A 283 -0.42 0.75 -27.69
C LYS A 283 -1.43 -0.38 -27.49
N ASN A 284 -1.35 -1.06 -26.35
CA ASN A 284 -2.21 -2.20 -26.04
C ASN A 284 -3.43 -1.81 -25.19
N LYS A 285 -3.69 -0.51 -24.98
CA LYS A 285 -4.88 -0.04 -24.25
C LYS A 285 -5.02 -0.71 -22.88
N MET A 286 -3.92 -0.79 -22.14
CA MET A 286 -3.90 -1.38 -20.80
C MET A 286 -4.74 -0.55 -19.82
N ILE A 287 -4.96 0.73 -20.12
CA ILE A 287 -6.17 1.46 -19.77
C ILE A 287 -6.84 1.84 -21.10
N ASP A 288 -8.12 1.50 -21.27
CA ASP A 288 -8.81 1.81 -22.52
C ASP A 288 -9.11 3.32 -22.60
N PRO A 289 -8.74 4.03 -23.68
CA PRO A 289 -8.95 5.48 -23.77
C PRO A 289 -10.41 5.89 -23.97
N THR A 290 -11.30 4.95 -24.30
CA THR A 290 -12.74 5.20 -24.51
C THR A 290 -13.53 4.90 -23.25
N THR A 291 -13.25 3.77 -22.59
CA THR A 291 -13.95 3.39 -21.36
C THR A 291 -13.24 3.84 -20.10
N HIS A 292 -12.00 4.31 -20.21
CA HIS A 292 -11.11 4.64 -19.08
C HIS A 292 -10.86 3.50 -18.10
N GLU A 293 -11.31 2.28 -18.39
CA GLU A 293 -11.16 1.13 -17.51
C GLU A 293 -9.78 0.49 -17.72
N THR A 294 -9.14 0.12 -16.62
CA THR A 294 -7.95 -0.73 -16.62
C THR A 294 -8.31 -2.11 -17.15
N ALA A 295 -7.52 -2.62 -18.09
CA ALA A 295 -7.66 -3.96 -18.63
C ALA A 295 -7.42 -5.02 -17.56
N MET A 296 -8.01 -6.21 -17.73
CA MET A 296 -7.78 -7.31 -16.79
C MET A 296 -6.33 -7.82 -16.88
N LEU A 297 -5.83 -8.04 -18.09
CA LEU A 297 -4.45 -8.44 -18.39
C LEU A 297 -4.20 -8.44 -19.90
N TYR A 298 -2.94 -8.47 -20.29
CA TYR A 298 -2.48 -8.73 -21.65
C TYR A 298 -1.91 -10.15 -21.78
N LEU A 299 -2.38 -10.88 -22.78
CA LEU A 299 -1.95 -12.24 -23.11
C LEU A 299 -0.90 -12.20 -24.22
N VAL A 300 0.37 -12.46 -23.89
CA VAL A 300 1.49 -12.18 -24.80
C VAL A 300 1.52 -13.07 -26.04
N LYS A 301 1.09 -14.33 -25.94
CA LYS A 301 1.04 -15.26 -27.08
C LYS A 301 -0.15 -15.02 -27.99
N GLN A 302 -1.27 -14.58 -27.43
CA GLN A 302 -2.49 -14.24 -28.14
C GLN A 302 -2.40 -12.85 -28.75
N GLN A 303 -1.51 -12.01 -28.22
CA GLN A 303 -1.36 -10.58 -28.49
C GLN A 303 -2.69 -9.85 -28.32
N ILE A 304 -3.31 -10.07 -27.16
CA ILE A 304 -4.63 -9.53 -26.84
C ILE A 304 -4.63 -8.95 -25.45
N THR A 305 -5.18 -7.75 -25.35
CA THR A 305 -5.63 -7.15 -24.09
C THR A 305 -7.04 -7.61 -23.78
N LEU A 306 -7.21 -8.26 -22.64
CA LEU A 306 -8.51 -8.67 -22.12
C LEU A 306 -9.15 -7.53 -21.34
N SER A 307 -10.37 -7.20 -21.72
CA SER A 307 -11.19 -6.18 -21.05
C SER A 307 -12.67 -6.47 -21.31
N SER A 308 -13.58 -5.73 -20.68
CA SER A 308 -15.02 -5.88 -20.95
C SER A 308 -15.36 -5.63 -22.43
N GLN A 309 -14.57 -4.82 -23.13
CA GLN A 309 -14.71 -4.57 -24.57
C GLN A 309 -14.16 -5.69 -25.45
N ASN A 310 -13.22 -6.49 -24.91
CA ASN A 310 -12.63 -7.62 -25.61
C ASN A 310 -12.45 -8.82 -24.67
N PRO A 311 -13.55 -9.54 -24.32
CA PRO A 311 -13.53 -10.58 -23.29
C PRO A 311 -13.07 -11.96 -23.81
N ARG A 312 -12.24 -12.00 -24.87
CA ARG A 312 -11.87 -13.24 -25.56
C ARG A 312 -10.43 -13.68 -25.27
N TYR A 313 -10.28 -14.73 -24.49
CA TYR A 313 -9.04 -15.44 -24.16
C TYR A 313 -8.46 -16.24 -25.33
N LYS A 314 -9.26 -16.49 -26.39
CA LYS A 314 -8.94 -17.39 -27.52
C LYS A 314 -8.62 -18.81 -27.07
N ASN A 315 -9.33 -19.29 -26.06
CA ASN A 315 -9.27 -20.66 -25.57
C ASN A 315 -10.67 -21.15 -25.16
N ALA A 316 -10.76 -22.31 -24.52
CA ALA A 316 -12.05 -22.91 -24.14
C ALA A 316 -12.88 -22.04 -23.17
N LEU A 317 -12.27 -21.08 -22.45
CA LEU A 317 -12.98 -20.16 -21.56
C LEU A 317 -13.92 -19.20 -22.31
N ASP A 318 -13.64 -18.93 -23.59
CA ASP A 318 -14.47 -18.03 -24.43
C ASP A 318 -15.93 -18.50 -24.51
N LEU A 319 -16.16 -19.82 -24.43
CA LEU A 319 -17.50 -20.42 -24.48
C LEU A 319 -18.36 -20.04 -23.26
N ALA A 320 -17.74 -19.66 -22.15
CA ALA A 320 -18.43 -19.22 -20.94
C ALA A 320 -18.39 -17.69 -20.78
N ILE A 321 -17.21 -17.09 -20.93
CA ILE A 321 -16.98 -15.67 -20.57
C ILE A 321 -17.60 -14.72 -21.61
N ALA A 322 -17.38 -14.98 -22.91
CA ALA A 322 -17.84 -14.04 -23.94
C ALA A 322 -19.38 -13.89 -23.97
N PRO A 323 -20.19 -14.96 -23.88
CA PRO A 323 -21.63 -14.82 -23.72
C PRO A 323 -22.02 -14.06 -22.45
N ALA A 324 -21.41 -14.37 -21.31
CA ALA A 324 -21.75 -13.74 -20.03
C ALA A 324 -21.46 -12.23 -20.02
N VAL A 325 -20.33 -11.80 -20.61
CA VAL A 325 -20.02 -10.37 -20.78
C VAL A 325 -20.98 -9.71 -21.78
N SER A 326 -21.25 -10.33 -22.93
CA SER A 326 -22.15 -9.76 -23.95
C SER A 326 -23.59 -9.56 -23.48
N LEU A 327 -24.04 -10.41 -22.55
CA LEU A 327 -25.36 -10.33 -21.92
C LEU A 327 -25.38 -9.41 -20.69
N GLY A 328 -24.25 -8.78 -20.33
CA GLY A 328 -24.12 -7.93 -19.14
C GLY A 328 -24.25 -8.68 -17.81
N ILE A 329 -24.09 -10.01 -17.82
CA ILE A 329 -24.18 -10.86 -16.63
C ILE A 329 -22.94 -10.65 -15.74
N ILE A 330 -21.77 -10.52 -16.37
CA ILE A 330 -20.50 -10.20 -15.71
C ILE A 330 -19.82 -9.03 -16.42
N THR A 331 -19.02 -8.26 -15.70
CA THR A 331 -18.10 -7.27 -16.26
C THR A 331 -16.67 -7.65 -15.88
N LEU A 332 -15.71 -7.34 -16.76
CA LEU A 332 -14.29 -7.44 -16.45
C LEU A 332 -13.73 -6.13 -15.88
N ASP A 333 -14.54 -5.07 -15.83
CA ASP A 333 -14.19 -3.81 -15.19
C ASP A 333 -13.98 -4.05 -13.69
N SER A 334 -12.97 -3.42 -13.12
CA SER A 334 -12.54 -3.65 -11.75
C SER A 334 -12.11 -2.35 -11.10
N SER A 335 -12.84 -1.93 -10.07
CA SER A 335 -12.43 -0.79 -9.25
C SER A 335 -11.14 -1.12 -8.51
N ALA A 336 -10.89 -2.39 -8.17
CA ALA A 336 -9.60 -2.79 -7.61
C ALA A 336 -8.45 -2.56 -8.61
N ALA A 337 -8.60 -2.96 -9.88
CA ALA A 337 -7.57 -2.77 -10.91
C ALA A 337 -7.38 -1.29 -11.27
N ASN A 338 -8.47 -0.53 -11.44
CA ASN A 338 -8.41 0.92 -11.64
C ASN A 338 -7.65 1.61 -10.50
N GLY A 339 -7.98 1.24 -9.25
CA GLY A 339 -7.35 1.82 -8.06
C GLY A 339 -5.88 1.47 -7.94
N TRP A 340 -5.51 0.20 -8.15
CA TRP A 340 -4.13 -0.24 -8.03
C TRP A 340 -3.26 0.34 -9.15
N THR A 341 -3.64 0.14 -10.41
CA THR A 341 -2.88 0.71 -11.53
C THR A 341 -2.84 2.23 -11.44
N GLY A 342 -3.98 2.88 -11.19
CA GLY A 342 -4.08 4.33 -11.11
C GLY A 342 -3.18 4.92 -10.04
N ALA A 343 -3.27 4.45 -8.80
CA ALA A 343 -2.50 5.03 -7.70
C ALA A 343 -0.99 4.94 -7.90
N PHE A 344 -0.48 3.78 -8.35
CA PHE A 344 0.96 3.59 -8.49
C PHE A 344 1.50 4.13 -9.82
N MET A 345 0.70 4.10 -10.89
CA MET A 345 1.09 4.72 -12.16
C MET A 345 1.06 6.25 -12.09
N HIS A 346 0.21 6.86 -11.24
CA HIS A 346 0.20 8.30 -11.01
C HIS A 346 1.57 8.81 -10.54
N ALA A 347 2.32 8.00 -9.81
CA ALA A 347 3.63 8.39 -9.31
C ALA A 347 4.69 8.62 -10.40
N TRP A 348 4.50 8.12 -11.62
CA TRP A 348 5.42 8.34 -12.74
C TRP A 348 4.74 8.85 -14.03
N GLN A 349 3.41 8.79 -14.10
CA GLN A 349 2.59 9.33 -15.22
C GLN A 349 1.35 10.09 -14.68
N PRO A 350 1.55 11.19 -13.92
CA PRO A 350 0.46 11.87 -13.21
C PRO A 350 -0.61 12.44 -14.17
N ASP A 351 -0.19 13.14 -15.23
CA ASP A 351 -1.11 13.76 -16.19
C ASP A 351 -1.93 12.73 -16.97
N TYR A 352 -1.37 11.56 -17.23
CA TYR A 352 -2.08 10.48 -17.91
C TYR A 352 -3.18 9.93 -17.00
N ILE A 353 -2.82 9.55 -15.76
CA ILE A 353 -3.78 9.00 -14.79
C ILE A 353 -4.85 10.02 -14.40
N ALA A 354 -4.50 11.29 -14.20
CA ALA A 354 -5.44 12.34 -13.84
C ALA A 354 -6.57 12.53 -14.86
N ARG A 355 -6.34 12.20 -16.14
CA ARG A 355 -7.38 12.24 -17.19
C ARG A 355 -8.37 11.10 -17.08
N HIS A 356 -7.97 9.94 -16.54
CA HIS A 356 -8.85 8.78 -16.38
C HIS A 356 -9.65 8.82 -15.08
N TYR A 357 -9.07 9.40 -14.02
CA TYR A 357 -9.66 9.38 -12.68
C TYR A 357 -11.13 9.85 -12.60
N PRO A 358 -11.54 11.01 -13.17
CA PRO A 358 -12.92 11.47 -13.04
C PRO A 358 -13.94 10.47 -13.59
N TYR A 359 -13.66 9.89 -14.76
CA TYR A 359 -14.53 8.87 -15.34
C TYR A 359 -14.55 7.61 -14.47
N GLN A 360 -13.37 7.09 -14.07
CA GLN A 360 -13.28 5.89 -13.25
C GLN A 360 -14.03 6.04 -11.92
N ARG A 361 -13.93 7.23 -11.30
CA ARG A 361 -14.68 7.57 -10.08
C ARG A 361 -16.17 7.58 -10.35
N ASP A 362 -16.64 8.40 -11.28
CA ASP A 362 -18.07 8.58 -11.53
C ASP A 362 -18.72 7.28 -12.06
N ASN A 363 -17.97 6.47 -12.80
CA ASN A 363 -18.39 5.15 -13.24
C ASN A 363 -18.41 4.14 -12.09
N SER A 364 -17.46 4.16 -11.15
CA SER A 364 -17.37 3.13 -10.10
C SER A 364 -18.28 3.40 -8.90
N LEU A 365 -18.47 4.68 -8.55
CA LEU A 365 -19.14 5.08 -7.32
C LEU A 365 -20.66 4.99 -7.40
N ARG A 366 -21.27 4.62 -6.27
CA ARG A 366 -22.69 4.77 -5.98
C ARG A 366 -22.80 5.58 -4.69
N ASP A 367 -23.08 6.87 -4.87
CA ASP A 367 -23.16 7.83 -3.76
C ASP A 367 -24.40 7.55 -2.89
N GLY A 368 -24.18 7.37 -1.59
CA GLY A 368 -25.20 7.19 -0.56
C GLY A 368 -25.32 8.40 0.37
N GLY A 369 -24.80 9.57 -0.01
CA GLY A 369 -24.73 10.76 0.83
C GLY A 369 -23.44 10.73 1.66
N ASP A 370 -23.55 10.35 2.93
CA ASP A 370 -22.40 10.35 3.86
C ASP A 370 -21.39 9.23 3.59
N SER A 371 -21.78 8.17 2.89
CA SER A 371 -20.88 7.09 2.45
C SER A 371 -21.10 6.76 0.99
N ALA A 372 -20.13 6.11 0.35
CA ALA A 372 -20.24 5.67 -1.04
C ALA A 372 -19.87 4.20 -1.14
N SER A 373 -20.65 3.45 -1.93
CA SER A 373 -20.32 2.08 -2.27
C SER A 373 -19.71 2.01 -3.67
N LEU A 374 -18.92 0.98 -3.94
CA LEU A 374 -18.41 0.71 -5.29
C LEU A 374 -19.30 -0.32 -5.97
N LYS A 375 -19.42 -0.21 -7.30
CA LYS A 375 -20.09 -1.20 -8.15
C LYS A 375 -19.64 -2.63 -7.79
N MET A 376 -20.57 -3.57 -7.94
CA MET A 376 -20.25 -4.98 -7.75
C MET A 376 -19.25 -5.39 -8.84
N GLU A 377 -18.16 -6.03 -8.45
CA GLU A 377 -17.19 -6.64 -9.34
C GLU A 377 -17.05 -8.11 -8.99
N TRP A 378 -16.66 -8.90 -9.98
CA TRP A 378 -16.62 -10.35 -9.88
C TRP A 378 -15.25 -10.91 -9.52
N TRP A 379 -14.18 -10.17 -9.86
CA TRP A 379 -12.82 -10.68 -9.80
C TRP A 379 -12.16 -10.46 -8.43
N GLU A 380 -12.13 -9.23 -7.92
CA GLU A 380 -11.44 -8.93 -6.66
C GLU A 380 -12.32 -8.18 -5.64
N PRO A 381 -13.54 -8.67 -5.36
CA PRO A 381 -14.55 -7.95 -4.59
C PRO A 381 -14.12 -7.62 -3.14
N THR A 382 -13.07 -8.26 -2.65
CA THR A 382 -12.49 -8.05 -1.32
C THR A 382 -11.59 -6.81 -1.27
N LEU A 383 -11.00 -6.37 -2.38
CA LEU A 383 -9.92 -5.36 -2.38
C LEU A 383 -10.29 -4.00 -2.96
N LYS A 384 -11.39 -3.90 -3.72
CA LYS A 384 -11.81 -2.66 -4.38
C LYS A 384 -11.85 -1.42 -3.48
N TYR A 385 -12.33 -1.55 -2.25
CA TYR A 385 -12.42 -0.41 -1.34
C TYR A 385 -11.04 0.03 -0.87
N GLY A 386 -10.12 -0.91 -0.64
CA GLY A 386 -8.74 -0.61 -0.30
C GLY A 386 -8.05 0.16 -1.42
N PHE A 387 -8.00 -0.42 -2.62
CA PHE A 387 -7.31 0.18 -3.75
C PHE A 387 -7.93 1.48 -4.25
N PHE A 388 -9.26 1.55 -4.36
CA PHE A 388 -9.90 2.75 -4.90
C PHE A 388 -9.89 3.91 -3.89
N SER A 389 -9.93 3.64 -2.58
CA SER A 389 -9.76 4.69 -1.56
C SER A 389 -8.32 5.22 -1.57
N LEU A 390 -7.33 4.34 -1.72
CA LEU A 390 -5.93 4.70 -1.87
C LEU A 390 -5.73 5.57 -3.11
N TYR A 391 -6.32 5.18 -4.25
CA TYR A 391 -6.28 5.97 -5.48
C TYR A 391 -6.94 7.33 -5.33
N ALA A 392 -8.11 7.42 -4.69
CA ALA A 392 -8.74 8.69 -4.38
C ALA A 392 -7.86 9.58 -3.48
N ALA A 393 -7.17 8.99 -2.50
CA ALA A 393 -6.21 9.71 -1.67
C ALA A 393 -5.05 10.27 -2.49
N GLU A 394 -4.46 9.45 -3.38
CA GLU A 394 -3.37 9.86 -4.28
C GLU A 394 -3.79 11.02 -5.19
N MET A 395 -5.01 10.96 -5.73
CA MET A 395 -5.58 12.01 -6.57
C MET A 395 -6.00 13.27 -5.80
N GLY A 396 -5.89 13.28 -4.47
CA GLY A 396 -6.33 14.38 -3.62
C GLY A 396 -7.84 14.52 -3.45
N ASP A 397 -8.63 13.52 -3.86
CA ASP A 397 -10.08 13.49 -3.67
C ASP A 397 -10.43 12.92 -2.28
N ALA A 398 -10.17 13.74 -1.25
CA ALA A 398 -10.49 13.41 0.14
C ALA A 398 -11.99 13.12 0.34
N GLY A 399 -12.87 13.77 -0.42
CA GLY A 399 -14.33 13.55 -0.34
C GLY A 399 -14.71 12.12 -0.73
N THR A 400 -14.22 11.65 -1.88
CA THR A 400 -14.41 10.27 -2.33
C THR A 400 -13.75 9.28 -1.37
N ARG A 401 -12.48 9.51 -1.02
CA ARG A 401 -11.73 8.66 -0.09
C ARG A 401 -12.49 8.44 1.21
N ASP A 402 -12.92 9.52 1.86
CA ASP A 402 -13.55 9.45 3.19
C ASP A 402 -14.92 8.77 3.12
N LYS A 403 -15.69 8.98 2.05
CA LYS A 403 -16.96 8.27 1.82
C LYS A 403 -16.75 6.76 1.66
N LEU A 404 -15.69 6.35 0.95
CA LEU A 404 -15.36 4.93 0.75
C LEU A 404 -14.81 4.29 2.03
N LEU A 405 -13.98 5.01 2.80
CA LEU A 405 -13.52 4.55 4.11
C LEU A 405 -14.69 4.29 5.06
N ARG A 406 -15.64 5.24 5.17
CA ARG A 406 -16.83 5.05 6.01
C ARG A 406 -17.68 3.85 5.58
N PHE A 407 -17.82 3.63 4.26
CA PHE A 407 -18.51 2.44 3.76
C PHE A 407 -17.74 1.15 4.12
N ALA A 408 -16.43 1.14 3.93
CA ALA A 408 -15.57 0.00 4.26
C ALA A 408 -15.63 -0.34 5.76
N ASP A 409 -15.63 0.65 6.64
CA ASP A 409 -15.78 0.45 8.09
C ASP A 409 -17.12 -0.22 8.43
N ALA A 410 -18.22 0.26 7.86
CA ALA A 410 -19.54 -0.33 8.06
C ALA A 410 -19.62 -1.76 7.50
N GLN A 411 -19.05 -2.00 6.32
CA GLN A 411 -19.08 -3.29 5.63
C GLN A 411 -18.24 -4.35 6.34
N TYR A 412 -17.01 -4.00 6.71
CA TYR A 412 -16.03 -4.95 7.23
C TYR A 412 -16.07 -5.08 8.75
N GLY A 413 -16.58 -4.07 9.46
CA GLY A 413 -16.70 -4.07 10.92
C GLY A 413 -15.36 -4.22 11.63
N PRO A 414 -14.50 -3.18 11.59
CA PRO A 414 -13.21 -3.20 12.27
C PRO A 414 -13.37 -3.27 13.79
N VAL A 415 -12.31 -3.68 14.46
CA VAL A 415 -12.30 -3.91 15.91
C VAL A 415 -11.20 -3.09 16.56
N TRP A 416 -11.58 -2.43 17.65
CA TRP A 416 -10.66 -1.81 18.61
C TRP A 416 -10.35 -2.76 19.76
N ARG A 417 -9.07 -3.00 20.04
CA ARG A 417 -8.60 -3.74 21.22
C ARG A 417 -7.18 -3.28 21.59
N ASP A 418 -6.96 -2.90 22.85
CA ASP A 418 -5.63 -2.53 23.38
C ASP A 418 -4.87 -1.47 22.55
N GLY A 419 -5.63 -0.47 22.06
CA GLY A 419 -5.12 0.60 21.20
C GLY A 419 -4.82 0.17 19.75
N VAL A 420 -5.17 -1.06 19.36
CA VAL A 420 -5.06 -1.54 17.98
C VAL A 420 -6.42 -1.43 17.29
N PHE A 421 -6.42 -0.87 16.08
CA PHE A 421 -7.55 -0.85 15.15
C PHE A 421 -7.20 -1.73 13.97
N ARG A 422 -8.04 -2.74 13.70
CA ARG A 422 -7.80 -3.67 12.59
C ARG A 422 -9.10 -4.21 12.03
N TYR A 423 -9.01 -4.71 10.80
CA TYR A 423 -10.10 -5.41 10.12
C TYR A 423 -9.85 -6.92 10.22
N PRO A 424 -10.62 -7.67 11.02
CA PRO A 424 -10.45 -9.11 11.09
C PRO A 424 -10.82 -9.78 9.76
N TYR A 425 -10.05 -10.81 9.39
CA TYR A 425 -10.45 -11.70 8.29
C TYR A 425 -11.89 -12.18 8.47
N SER A 426 -12.68 -12.08 7.40
CA SER A 426 -14.07 -12.54 7.38
C SER A 426 -14.49 -12.89 5.96
N GLN A 427 -14.63 -14.19 5.69
CA GLN A 427 -15.17 -14.66 4.42
C GLN A 427 -16.59 -14.13 4.16
N ALA A 428 -17.43 -14.09 5.20
CA ALA A 428 -18.81 -13.62 5.11
C ALA A 428 -18.90 -12.14 4.70
N LYS A 429 -18.00 -11.30 5.23
CA LYS A 429 -17.94 -9.87 4.91
C LYS A 429 -17.05 -9.56 3.70
N LYS A 430 -16.39 -10.57 3.13
CA LYS A 430 -15.38 -10.44 2.08
C LYS A 430 -14.23 -9.50 2.51
N CYS A 431 -13.78 -9.63 3.76
CA CYS A 431 -12.66 -8.86 4.30
C CYS A 431 -11.43 -9.77 4.41
N THR A 432 -10.32 -9.32 3.83
CA THR A 432 -9.00 -9.97 3.94
C THR A 432 -8.08 -9.17 4.86
N ASN A 433 -6.99 -9.76 5.33
CA ASN A 433 -6.00 -8.98 6.10
C ASN A 433 -5.38 -7.86 5.24
N LEU A 434 -5.17 -8.11 3.94
CA LEU A 434 -4.70 -7.11 2.99
C LEU A 434 -5.63 -5.89 2.88
N THR A 435 -6.95 -6.11 2.94
CA THR A 435 -7.95 -5.02 2.92
C THR A 435 -7.64 -3.96 3.97
N GLY A 436 -7.31 -4.40 5.20
CA GLY A 436 -6.98 -3.50 6.30
C GLY A 436 -5.73 -2.67 6.03
N HIS A 437 -4.68 -3.26 5.44
CA HIS A 437 -3.44 -2.53 5.13
C HIS A 437 -3.65 -1.48 4.02
N LEU A 438 -4.44 -1.79 2.99
CA LEU A 438 -4.77 -0.84 1.93
C LEU A 438 -5.56 0.36 2.45
N LEU A 439 -6.55 0.12 3.33
CA LEU A 439 -7.32 1.20 3.97
C LEU A 439 -6.44 2.06 4.90
N ALA A 440 -5.40 1.47 5.52
CA ALA A 440 -4.42 2.21 6.31
C ALA A 440 -3.63 3.20 5.44
N ILE A 441 -3.14 2.74 4.28
CA ILE A 441 -2.45 3.63 3.32
C ILE A 441 -3.40 4.73 2.86
N ALA A 442 -4.66 4.40 2.52
CA ALA A 442 -5.62 5.39 2.09
C ALA A 442 -5.83 6.51 3.13
N ARG A 443 -5.93 6.18 4.42
CA ARG A 443 -6.00 7.17 5.52
C ARG A 443 -4.76 8.04 5.60
N ALA A 444 -3.60 7.42 5.44
CA ALA A 444 -2.30 8.02 5.67
C ALA A 444 -1.79 8.91 4.53
N LEU A 445 -2.22 8.63 3.30
CA LEU A 445 -1.67 9.23 2.09
C LEU A 445 -2.25 10.64 1.86
N PRO A 446 -1.39 11.68 1.71
CA PRO A 446 -1.82 12.98 1.22
C PRO A 446 -2.01 12.98 -0.31
N ALA A 447 -2.56 14.07 -0.85
CA ALA A 447 -2.62 14.29 -2.29
C ALA A 447 -1.22 14.23 -2.92
N ASN A 448 -1.08 13.53 -4.05
CA ASN A 448 0.20 13.25 -4.73
C ASN A 448 1.22 12.54 -3.82
N GLY A 449 0.76 11.72 -2.88
CA GLY A 449 1.59 11.12 -1.85
C GLY A 449 2.62 10.13 -2.41
N LEU A 450 2.20 9.20 -3.28
CA LEU A 450 3.10 8.28 -3.95
C LEU A 450 3.97 9.02 -4.97
N TRP A 451 3.41 9.96 -5.74
CA TRP A 451 4.20 10.78 -6.65
C TRP A 451 5.32 11.53 -5.94
N THR A 452 5.03 12.17 -4.81
CA THR A 452 6.01 12.93 -4.03
C THR A 452 7.12 12.03 -3.50
N MET A 453 6.78 10.86 -2.94
CA MET A 453 7.79 9.91 -2.43
C MET A 453 8.77 9.42 -3.49
N HIS A 454 8.34 9.30 -4.75
CA HIS A 454 9.18 8.78 -5.83
C HIS A 454 9.91 9.87 -6.61
N ASN A 455 9.43 11.13 -6.58
CA ASN A 455 10.01 12.25 -7.32
C ASN A 455 10.71 13.29 -6.41
N LYS A 456 10.56 13.17 -5.08
CA LYS A 456 11.20 14.02 -4.08
C LYS A 456 11.76 13.14 -2.94
N PRO A 457 12.74 12.25 -3.21
CA PRO A 457 13.35 11.44 -2.17
C PRO A 457 13.95 12.33 -1.07
N LEU A 458 13.95 11.85 0.18
CA LEU A 458 14.61 12.55 1.29
C LEU A 458 16.08 12.80 0.95
N THR A 459 16.62 13.96 1.29
CA THR A 459 18.02 14.33 1.03
C THR A 459 18.93 13.95 2.20
N GLU A 460 20.25 14.01 1.99
CA GLU A 460 21.22 13.86 3.10
C GLU A 460 21.00 14.91 4.21
N ALA A 461 20.59 16.13 3.84
CA ALA A 461 20.28 17.18 4.80
C ALA A 461 19.04 16.84 5.65
N ASP A 462 18.01 16.23 5.04
CA ASP A 462 16.81 15.78 5.74
C ASP A 462 17.12 14.68 6.77
N LEU A 463 18.09 13.82 6.48
CA LEU A 463 18.48 12.70 7.35
C LEU A 463 19.47 13.10 8.43
N ALA A 464 20.27 14.14 8.18
CA ALA A 464 21.16 14.78 9.15
C ALA A 464 20.43 15.73 10.11
N ALA A 465 19.17 16.08 9.84
CA ALA A 465 18.39 16.98 10.66
C ALA A 465 18.12 16.45 12.09
N PRO A 466 17.83 17.33 13.07
CA PRO A 466 17.45 16.92 14.41
C PRO A 466 16.29 15.93 14.44
N ARG A 467 16.43 14.85 15.23
CA ARG A 467 15.46 13.76 15.27
C ARG A 467 15.34 13.12 16.64
N LEU A 468 14.24 12.39 16.85
CA LEU A 468 13.96 11.63 18.05
C LEU A 468 14.70 10.29 18.06
N ALA A 469 15.14 9.89 19.25
CA ALA A 469 15.72 8.59 19.55
C ALA A 469 15.33 8.12 20.96
N GLY A 470 15.34 6.81 21.20
CA GLY A 470 14.97 6.20 22.48
C GLY A 470 13.49 6.31 22.85
N ILE A 471 12.58 6.30 21.87
CA ILE A 471 11.13 6.31 22.06
C ILE A 471 10.70 5.04 22.82
N ASP A 472 10.10 5.21 24.00
CA ASP A 472 9.57 4.14 24.86
C ASP A 472 8.24 3.57 24.32
N PHE A 473 8.26 3.03 23.11
CA PHE A 473 7.12 2.36 22.49
C PHE A 473 6.96 0.93 23.07
N PRO A 474 5.75 0.48 23.45
CA PRO A 474 4.44 1.10 23.20
C PRO A 474 3.89 1.94 24.37
N ARG A 475 4.68 2.28 25.40
CA ARG A 475 4.21 3.10 26.53
C ARG A 475 3.87 4.53 26.10
N VAL A 476 4.64 5.07 25.17
CA VAL A 476 4.34 6.32 24.44
C VAL A 476 4.15 6.01 22.96
N VAL A 477 3.20 6.70 22.34
CA VAL A 477 2.98 6.70 20.89
C VAL A 477 3.22 8.09 20.33
N LEU A 478 3.68 8.16 19.09
CA LEU A 478 3.83 9.40 18.34
C LEU A 478 2.64 9.62 17.42
N ARG A 479 2.15 10.85 17.41
CA ARG A 479 1.18 11.34 16.43
C ARG A 479 1.87 12.06 15.27
N ARG A 480 3.07 12.59 15.51
CA ARG A 480 3.98 13.14 14.51
C ARG A 480 5.39 13.28 15.10
N ALA A 481 6.38 13.33 14.23
CA ALA A 481 7.75 13.77 14.47
C ALA A 481 8.32 14.26 13.14
N VAL A 482 8.39 15.58 12.96
CA VAL A 482 8.76 16.22 11.69
C VAL A 482 9.79 17.32 11.97
N TRP A 483 10.85 17.34 11.16
CA TRP A 483 11.75 18.47 11.08
C TRP A 483 11.28 19.42 9.99
N ASP A 484 11.04 20.68 10.35
CA ASP A 484 10.78 21.77 9.41
C ASP A 484 12.07 22.55 9.20
N SER A 485 12.70 22.37 8.04
CA SER A 485 13.94 23.07 7.70
C SER A 485 13.73 24.57 7.45
N GLY A 486 12.53 25.00 7.06
CA GLY A 486 12.21 26.41 6.81
C GLY A 486 12.06 27.20 8.11
N ASN A 487 11.42 26.59 9.12
CA ASN A 487 11.29 27.14 10.47
C ASN A 487 12.39 26.68 11.42
N LYS A 488 13.33 25.87 10.93
CA LYS A 488 14.44 25.26 11.69
C LYS A 488 13.99 24.67 13.03
N SER A 489 12.96 23.83 12.95
CA SER A 489 12.26 23.37 14.15
C SER A 489 11.86 21.90 14.06
N LEU A 490 12.00 21.20 15.18
CA LEU A 490 11.50 19.83 15.35
C LEU A 490 10.14 19.89 16.05
N VAL A 491 9.11 19.37 15.39
CA VAL A 491 7.74 19.29 15.92
C VAL A 491 7.38 17.84 16.13
N PHE A 492 7.02 17.48 17.36
CA PHE A 492 6.55 16.14 17.68
C PHE A 492 5.39 16.15 18.67
N THR A 493 4.52 15.16 18.58
CA THR A 493 3.36 15.04 19.47
C THR A 493 3.31 13.63 20.03
N THR A 494 3.26 13.54 21.35
CA THR A 494 3.23 12.28 22.10
C THR A 494 1.86 12.06 22.73
N GLU A 495 1.51 10.80 22.97
CA GLU A 495 0.33 10.40 23.73
C GLU A 495 0.63 9.08 24.48
N PRO A 496 -0.01 8.79 25.63
CA PRO A 496 0.09 7.49 26.28
C PRO A 496 -0.40 6.38 25.36
N GLY A 497 0.41 5.34 25.16
CA GLY A 497 0.02 4.17 24.35
C GLY A 497 -0.77 3.10 25.10
N GLY A 498 -1.12 3.36 26.36
CA GLY A 498 -1.81 2.46 27.27
C GLY A 498 -2.34 3.20 28.51
N ALA A 499 -2.19 2.59 29.70
CA ALA A 499 -2.61 3.21 30.95
C ALA A 499 -1.86 4.53 31.21
N LYS A 500 -2.59 5.55 31.67
CA LYS A 500 -2.04 6.86 32.01
C LYS A 500 -1.31 6.82 33.35
N GLY A 501 -0.23 7.58 33.45
CA GLY A 501 0.48 7.82 34.71
C GLY A 501 2.00 7.75 34.58
N GLY A 502 2.67 8.62 35.33
CA GLY A 502 4.13 8.75 35.32
C GLY A 502 4.65 9.54 34.12
N GLU A 503 5.92 9.33 33.84
CA GLU A 503 6.68 10.03 32.81
C GLU A 503 7.63 9.04 32.14
N THR A 504 7.97 9.29 30.89
CA THR A 504 9.08 8.64 30.18
C THR A 504 9.97 9.71 29.55
N LYS A 505 10.99 9.31 28.80
CA LYS A 505 11.96 10.21 28.19
C LYS A 505 12.12 9.88 26.71
N VAL A 506 12.40 10.91 25.92
CA VAL A 506 12.87 10.78 24.54
C VAL A 506 14.13 11.60 24.40
N ARG A 507 15.06 11.19 23.54
CA ARG A 507 16.23 12.00 23.21
C ARG A 507 16.02 12.69 21.87
N ILE A 508 16.42 13.94 21.78
CA ILE A 508 16.63 14.65 20.52
C ILE A 508 18.12 14.54 20.21
N ILE A 509 18.46 13.98 19.05
CA ILE A 509 19.83 13.77 18.59
C ILE A 509 20.09 14.58 17.32
N GLN A 510 21.36 14.64 16.89
CA GLN A 510 21.80 15.40 15.70
C GLN A 510 21.57 16.90 15.83
N LEU A 511 21.80 17.41 17.05
CA LEU A 511 21.80 18.85 17.32
C LEU A 511 23.14 19.45 16.93
N ASP A 512 23.12 20.68 16.39
CA ASP A 512 24.34 21.45 16.18
C ASP A 512 24.77 22.08 17.52
N PRO A 513 25.93 21.69 18.09
CA PRO A 513 26.37 22.25 19.36
C PRO A 513 26.58 23.77 19.35
N ALA A 514 26.83 24.38 18.18
CA ALA A 514 26.98 25.82 18.07
C ALA A 514 25.64 26.58 18.18
N THR A 515 24.53 25.89 17.97
CA THR A 515 23.19 26.48 17.92
C THR A 515 22.50 26.44 19.28
N ALA A 516 21.86 27.54 19.66
CA ALA A 516 21.02 27.60 20.86
C ALA A 516 19.60 27.14 20.50
N TYR A 517 18.97 26.39 21.41
CA TYR A 517 17.65 25.80 21.21
C TYR A 517 16.74 26.11 22.39
N LYS A 518 15.43 26.21 22.11
CA LYS A 518 14.37 26.22 23.10
C LYS A 518 13.36 25.12 22.82
N ILE A 519 12.86 24.48 23.88
CA ILE A 519 11.79 23.49 23.80
C ILE A 519 10.54 24.06 24.45
N TYR A 520 9.44 24.00 23.72
CA TYR A 520 8.11 24.33 24.18
C TYR A 520 7.28 23.06 24.26
N ARG A 521 6.53 22.90 25.35
CA ARG A 521 5.47 21.90 25.50
C ARG A 521 4.14 22.62 25.62
N ASP A 522 3.22 22.36 24.70
CA ASP A 522 1.90 22.99 24.61
C ASP A 522 1.95 24.53 24.69
N GLY A 523 2.93 25.12 24.00
CA GLY A 523 3.12 26.58 23.96
C GLY A 523 3.90 27.17 25.13
N ARG A 524 4.22 26.38 26.16
CA ARG A 524 5.01 26.83 27.31
C ARG A 524 6.45 26.37 27.17
N GLU A 525 7.40 27.28 27.33
CA GLU A 525 8.82 26.93 27.40
C GLU A 525 9.07 26.00 28.59
N VAL A 526 9.70 24.87 28.31
CA VAL A 526 10.07 23.85 29.32
C VAL A 526 11.58 23.64 29.41
N ASP A 527 12.34 24.08 28.40
CA ASP A 527 13.79 23.93 28.36
C ASP A 527 14.46 24.94 27.42
N SER A 528 15.73 25.27 27.70
CA SER A 528 16.60 26.09 26.85
C SER A 528 18.06 25.67 27.05
N PHE A 529 18.80 25.45 25.96
CA PHE A 529 20.16 24.91 26.02
C PHE A 529 20.97 25.24 24.75
N GLN A 530 22.30 25.10 24.85
CA GLN A 530 23.29 25.23 23.76
C GLN A 530 24.47 24.28 24.08
N LEU A 531 25.39 24.05 23.14
CA LEU A 531 26.63 23.27 23.33
C LEU A 531 26.36 21.78 23.61
N LEU A 532 25.26 21.24 23.10
CA LEU A 532 24.87 19.84 23.24
C LEU A 532 24.60 19.23 21.86
N ALA A 533 25.11 18.01 21.62
CA ALA A 533 24.82 17.23 20.41
C ALA A 533 23.55 16.38 20.54
N GLU A 534 23.09 16.15 21.78
CA GLU A 534 21.83 15.49 22.10
C GLU A 534 21.20 16.09 23.36
N ARG A 535 19.88 16.00 23.48
CA ARG A 535 19.11 16.46 24.64
C ARG A 535 18.02 15.47 25.01
N GLU A 536 17.97 15.08 26.29
CA GLU A 536 16.86 14.28 26.81
C GLU A 536 15.68 15.18 27.21
N VAL A 537 14.48 14.79 26.79
CA VAL A 537 13.23 15.52 27.01
C VAL A 537 12.25 14.61 27.77
N ALA A 538 11.75 15.13 28.88
CA ALA A 538 10.72 14.50 29.68
C ALA A 538 9.36 14.49 28.94
N VAL A 539 8.73 13.32 28.87
CA VAL A 539 7.46 13.07 28.19
C VAL A 539 6.42 12.58 29.21
N PRO A 540 5.48 13.44 29.62
CA PRO A 540 4.38 13.06 30.49
C PRO A 540 3.48 11.99 29.86
N LEU A 541 2.97 11.07 30.69
CA LEU A 541 2.05 10.01 30.27
C LEU A 541 0.61 10.26 30.79
N ASP A 542 0.18 11.51 30.93
CA ASP A 542 -1.15 11.93 31.40
C ASP A 542 -2.08 12.39 30.27
N GLY A 543 -1.55 12.73 29.10
CA GLY A 543 -2.35 13.12 27.94
C GLY A 543 -1.53 13.31 26.66
N ARG A 544 -2.20 13.87 25.64
CA ARG A 544 -1.53 14.27 24.41
C ARG A 544 -0.79 15.59 24.62
N HIS A 545 0.50 15.62 24.27
CA HIS A 545 1.33 16.81 24.38
C HIS A 545 2.05 17.09 23.06
N SER A 546 2.00 18.35 22.61
CA SER A 546 2.76 18.81 21.44
C SER A 546 4.02 19.52 21.90
N PHE A 547 5.15 19.15 21.30
CA PHE A 547 6.46 19.72 21.55
C PHE A 547 6.97 20.42 20.30
N VAL A 548 7.62 21.57 20.50
CA VAL A 548 8.36 22.30 19.48
C VAL A 548 9.75 22.60 20.02
N MET A 549 10.77 22.07 19.38
CA MET A 549 12.15 22.53 19.57
C MET A 549 12.50 23.48 18.42
N ALA A 550 12.90 24.71 18.72
CA ALA A 550 13.27 25.72 17.73
C ALA A 550 14.70 26.23 17.95
N GLU A 551 15.41 26.53 16.87
CA GLU A 551 16.66 27.29 16.89
C GLU A 551 16.42 28.76 17.29
N GLU A 552 17.35 29.37 18.02
CA GLU A 552 17.33 30.81 18.38
C GLU A 552 18.12 31.72 17.43
#